data_AF-A0A2W6NQJ7-F1
#
_entry.id   AF-A0A2W6NQJ7-F1
#
_cell.length_a   1.000
_cell.length_b   1.000
_cell.length_c   1.000
_cell.angle_alpha   90.00
_cell.angle_beta   90.00
_cell.angle_gamma   90.00
#
_symmetry.space_group_name_H-M   'P 1'
#
loop_
_entity.id
_entity.type
_entity.pdbx_description
1 polymer ?
#
loop_
_entity_poly.entity_id
_entity_poly.type
_entity_poly.pdbx_seq_one_letter_code
_entity_poly.pdbx_strand_id
1 'polypeptide(L)' 'RGSAYYLGVHPEFRGRGIANALLNRLEKKLIARGCPKIQINVPEDNDMVLGMYERLGYEHADVLSLGKRLIEDEEY' A
#
# COMPACT_ATOMS: atom_id res chain seq x y z
N ARG A 1 -1.16 13.90 -2.88
CA ARG A 1 -0.51 12.56 -2.82
C ARG A 1 -1.42 11.67 -1.99
N GLY A 2 -1.64 10.43 -2.40
CA GLY A 2 -2.45 9.44 -1.69
C GLY A 2 -1.57 8.48 -0.90
N SER A 3 -2.17 7.82 0.08
CA SER A 3 -1.56 6.75 0.86
C SER A 3 -2.56 5.61 1.07
N ALA A 4 -2.04 4.41 1.30
CA ALA A 4 -2.82 3.25 1.70
C ALA A 4 -2.18 2.65 2.96
N TYR A 5 -3.02 2.30 3.93
CA TYR A 5 -2.63 1.61 5.15
C TYR A 5 -3.51 0.37 5.31
N TYR A 6 -2.99 -0.66 5.98
CA TYR A 6 -3.74 -1.88 6.30
C TYR A 6 -4.38 -2.60 5.10
N LEU A 7 -3.67 -2.73 3.97
CA LEU A 7 -4.11 -3.61 2.89
C LEU A 7 -3.96 -5.07 3.34
N GLY A 8 -5.10 -5.72 3.60
CA GLY A 8 -5.14 -7.12 4.01
C GLY A 8 -6.18 -7.91 3.21
N VAL A 9 -5.82 -9.14 2.85
CA VAL A 9 -6.76 -10.14 2.30
C VAL A 9 -6.71 -11.35 3.22
N HIS A 10 -7.90 -11.80 3.64
CA HIS A 10 -8.05 -13.00 4.48
C HIS A 10 -7.32 -14.20 3.84
N PRO A 11 -6.58 -15.03 4.61
CA PRO A 11 -5.74 -16.09 4.06
C PRO A 11 -6.44 -17.01 3.05
N GLU A 12 -7.67 -17.40 3.33
CA GLU A 12 -8.49 -18.29 2.48
C GLU A 12 -8.89 -17.67 1.12
N PHE A 13 -8.74 -16.36 0.97
CA PHE A 13 -9.11 -15.59 -0.22
C PHE A 13 -7.89 -15.04 -0.97
N ARG A 14 -6.67 -15.42 -0.57
CA ARG A 14 -5.43 -15.05 -1.28
C ARG A 14 -5.35 -15.73 -2.64
N GLY A 15 -4.53 -15.19 -3.53
CA GLY A 15 -4.35 -15.71 -4.90
C GLY A 15 -5.51 -15.44 -5.87
N ARG A 16 -6.58 -14.78 -5.42
CA ARG A 16 -7.78 -14.47 -6.24
C ARG A 16 -7.79 -13.05 -6.83
N GLY A 17 -6.68 -12.31 -6.73
CA GLY A 17 -6.57 -10.94 -7.26
C GLY A 17 -7.33 -9.87 -6.47
N ILE A 18 -7.82 -10.16 -5.26
CA ILE A 18 -8.60 -9.20 -4.44
C ILE A 18 -7.80 -7.95 -4.09
N ALA A 19 -6.54 -8.11 -3.66
CA ALA A 19 -5.66 -6.99 -3.34
C ALA A 19 -5.50 -6.02 -4.54
N ASN A 20 -5.33 -6.59 -5.74
CA ASN A 20 -5.24 -5.83 -6.99
C ASN A 20 -6.56 -5.09 -7.30
N ALA A 21 -7.71 -5.75 -7.14
CA ALA A 21 -9.01 -5.11 -7.32
C ALA A 21 -9.23 -3.93 -6.36
N LEU A 22 -8.82 -4.07 -5.09
CA LEU A 22 -8.88 -3.02 -4.07
C LEU A 22 -7.98 -1.83 -4.44
N LEU A 23 -6.72 -2.09 -4.80
CA LEU A 23 -5.76 -1.06 -5.20
C LEU A 23 -6.21 -0.30 -6.46
N ASN A 24 -6.64 -1.01 -7.50
CA ASN A 24 -7.17 -0.37 -8.71
C ASN A 24 -8.37 0.54 -8.41
N ARG A 25 -9.26 0.12 -7.50
CA ARG A 25 -10.41 0.94 -7.11
C ARG A 25 -9.98 2.17 -6.31
N LEU A 26 -8.99 2.02 -5.43
CA LEU A 26 -8.38 3.11 -4.68
C LEU A 26 -7.73 4.13 -5.64
N GLU A 27 -6.91 3.68 -6.57
CA GLU A 27 -6.23 4.52 -7.57
C GLU A 27 -7.23 5.29 -8.42
N LYS A 28 -8.27 4.64 -8.94
CA LYS A 28 -9.36 5.32 -9.69
C LYS A 28 -10.02 6.42 -8.87
N LYS A 29 -10.25 6.20 -7.57
CA LYS A 29 -10.82 7.22 -6.67
C LYS A 29 -9.83 8.36 -6.41
N LEU A 30 -8.54 8.07 -6.31
CA LEU A 30 -7.51 9.10 -6.16
C LEU A 30 -7.40 9.98 -7.41
N ILE A 31 -7.37 9.36 -8.60
CA ILE A 31 -7.34 10.07 -9.89
C ILE A 31 -8.58 10.96 -10.05
N ALA A 32 -9.77 10.44 -9.73
CA ALA A 32 -11.02 11.22 -9.79
C ALA A 32 -11.01 12.46 -8.87
N ARG A 33 -10.17 12.47 -7.83
CA ARG A 33 -9.98 13.62 -6.92
C ARG A 33 -8.79 14.50 -7.29
N GLY A 34 -8.17 14.28 -8.45
CA GLY A 34 -7.00 15.03 -8.92
C GLY A 34 -5.72 14.69 -8.16
N CYS A 35 -5.64 13.53 -7.50
CA CYS A 35 -4.42 13.11 -6.82
C CYS A 35 -3.42 12.51 -7.82
N PRO A 36 -2.23 13.12 -8.00
CA PRO A 36 -1.31 12.73 -9.09
C PRO A 36 -0.41 11.54 -8.76
N LYS A 37 -0.31 11.12 -7.49
CA LYS A 37 0.58 10.04 -7.05
C LYS A 37 0.10 9.42 -5.73
N ILE A 38 0.21 8.09 -5.61
CA ILE A 38 0.07 7.33 -4.37
C ILE A 38 1.45 6.83 -3.91
N GLN A 39 1.67 6.73 -2.60
CA GLN A 39 2.88 6.14 -2.01
C GLN A 39 2.48 5.18 -0.87
N ILE A 40 3.16 4.03 -0.80
CA ILE A 40 2.88 2.97 0.17
C ILE A 40 4.21 2.50 0.73
N ASN A 41 4.32 2.42 2.05
CA ASN A 41 5.49 1.87 2.72
C ASN A 41 5.21 0.39 3.00
N VAL A 42 6.15 -0.47 2.62
CA VAL A 42 6.09 -1.92 2.85
C VAL A 42 7.31 -2.36 3.66
N PRO A 43 7.22 -3.43 4.47
CA PRO A 43 8.39 -3.99 5.14
C PRO A 43 9.45 -4.43 4.13
N GLU A 44 10.73 -4.18 4.44
CA GLU A 44 11.86 -4.53 3.56
C GLU A 44 11.97 -6.05 3.36
N ASP A 45 11.75 -6.85 4.40
CA ASP A 45 11.91 -8.31 4.36
C ASP A 45 10.78 -9.07 3.64
N ASN A 46 9.93 -8.38 2.88
CA ASN A 46 8.77 -8.97 2.22
C ASN A 46 8.83 -8.85 0.69
N ASP A 47 9.79 -9.58 0.11
CA ASP A 47 10.00 -9.66 -1.35
C ASP A 47 8.74 -10.03 -2.13
N MET A 48 7.87 -10.87 -1.54
CA MET A 48 6.60 -11.25 -2.16
C MET A 48 5.67 -10.04 -2.34
N VAL A 49 5.61 -9.16 -1.34
CA VAL A 49 4.81 -7.94 -1.38
C VAL A 49 5.45 -6.92 -2.32
N LEU A 50 6.78 -6.79 -2.29
CA LEU A 50 7.51 -5.91 -3.22
C LEU A 50 7.21 -6.28 -4.68
N GLY A 51 7.44 -7.55 -5.06
CA GLY A 51 7.16 -8.03 -6.43
C GLY A 51 5.68 -8.03 -6.81
N MET A 52 4.75 -7.97 -5.85
CA MET A 52 3.34 -7.70 -6.14
C MET A 52 3.14 -6.24 -6.56
N TYR A 53 3.69 -5.29 -5.80
CA TYR A 53 3.54 -3.86 -6.08
C TYR A 53 4.28 -3.44 -7.36
N GLU A 54 5.46 -4.00 -7.63
CA GLU A 54 6.19 -3.78 -8.89
C GLU A 54 5.36 -4.19 -10.12
N ARG A 55 4.68 -5.34 -10.06
CA ARG A 55 3.76 -5.77 -11.12
C ARG A 55 2.55 -4.86 -11.31
N LEU A 56 2.21 -4.06 -10.30
CA LEU A 56 1.17 -3.04 -10.36
C LEU A 56 1.68 -1.68 -10.84
N GLY A 57 2.97 -1.56 -11.19
CA GLY A 57 3.60 -0.33 -11.66
C GLY A 57 4.05 0.61 -10.55
N TYR A 58 4.17 0.11 -9.31
CA TYR A 58 4.83 0.86 -8.24
C TYR A 58 6.34 0.72 -8.39
N GLU A 59 7.04 1.84 -8.29
CA GLU A 59 8.49 1.88 -8.36
C GLU A 59 9.07 2.13 -6.97
N HIS A 60 10.18 1.46 -6.67
CA HIS A 60 10.98 1.77 -5.48
C HIS A 60 11.50 3.20 -5.58
N ALA A 61 11.47 3.93 -4.46
CA ALA A 61 11.99 5.28 -4.38
C ALA A 61 13.21 5.29 -3.46
N ASP A 62 14.33 5.83 -3.93
CA ASP A 62 15.57 5.95 -3.16
C ASP A 62 15.47 7.10 -2.14
N VAL A 63 14.69 6.88 -1.09
CA VAL A 63 14.43 7.86 -0.02
C VAL A 63 14.43 7.18 1.34
N LEU A 64 14.87 7.92 2.38
CA LEU A 64 14.76 7.46 3.75
C LEU A 64 13.35 7.74 4.28
N SER A 65 12.71 6.73 4.89
CA SER A 65 11.42 6.88 5.58
C SER A 65 11.65 7.13 7.07
N LEU A 66 11.33 8.33 7.56
CA LEU A 66 11.41 8.70 8.97
C LEU A 66 10.01 8.79 9.59
N GLY A 67 9.84 8.27 10.80
CA GLY A 67 8.58 8.31 11.55
C GLY A 67 8.78 8.80 12.97
N LYS A 68 7.80 9.55 13.50
CA LYS A 68 7.73 9.95 14.91
C LYS A 68 6.33 9.66 15.44
N ARG A 69 6.25 8.89 16.54
CA ARG A 69 4.99 8.63 17.25
C ARG A 69 4.56 9.92 17.99
N LEU A 70 3.29 10.31 17.85
CA LEU A 70 2.73 11.51 18.50
C LEU A 70 1.78 11.20 19.65
N ILE A 71 1.10 10.04 19.59
CA ILE A 71 0.17 9.53 20.60
C ILE A 71 0.41 8.02 20.70
N GLU A 72 0.46 7.48 21.91
CA GLU A 72 0.65 6.04 22.16
C GLU A 72 -0.55 5.22 21.69
N ASP A 73 -0.31 3.96 21.29
CA ASP A 73 -1.41 3.03 21.03
C ASP A 73 -2.01 2.62 22.38
N GLU A 74 -3.33 2.74 22.54
CA GLU A 74 -4.02 2.03 23.63
C GLU A 74 -4.05 0.54 23.24
N GLU A 75 -3.52 -0.34 24.08
CA GLU A 75 -3.64 -1.79 23.88
C GLU A 75 -5.14 -2.16 23.85
N TYR A 76 -5.58 -2.73 22.73
CA TYR A 76 -6.92 -3.33 22.57
C TYR A 76 -6.95 -4.77 23.07
#